data_AF-A0A5P5ZK91-F1
#
_entry.id   AF-A0A5P5ZK91-F1
#
_cell.length_a   1.000
_cell.length_b   1.000
_cell.length_c   1.000
_cell.angle_alpha   90.00
_cell.angle_beta   90.00
_cell.angle_gamma   90.00
#
_symmetry.space_group_name_H-M   'P 1'
#
loop_
_entity.id
_entity.type
_entity.pdbx_description
1 polymer ?
#
loop_
_entity_poly.entity_id
_entity_poly.type
_entity_poly.pdbx_seq_one_letter_code
_entity_poly.pdbx_strand_id
1 'polypeptide(L)'
;MSINEVSKKSGVAVSTLDNAVKKSIESWSIRTLDAFALALNEKPGDLLNKLQPNPYTLNIKDGKQTIQGVYIPDKEMYQQIRSAVEDNHLEGWNPTSKDVKFLLKNALNPNPKDMERIDRIWNEGR
;
A
#
# COMPACT_ATOMS: atom_id res chain seq x y z
N MET A 1 1.49 27.11 0.91
CA MET A 1 1.51 26.88 2.38
C MET A 1 2.91 27.15 2.88
N SER A 2 3.05 27.95 3.94
CA SER A 2 4.34 28.32 4.54
C SER A 2 4.61 27.54 5.83
N ILE A 3 5.88 27.42 6.23
CA ILE A 3 6.28 26.77 7.49
C ILE A 3 5.64 27.46 8.71
N ASN A 4 5.46 28.79 8.65
CA ASN A 4 4.79 29.54 9.71
C ASN A 4 3.32 29.16 9.87
N GLU A 5 2.61 28.89 8.76
CA GLU A 5 1.23 28.41 8.81
C GLU A 5 1.14 27.00 9.40
N VAL A 6 2.07 26.11 9.01
CA VAL A 6 2.17 24.74 9.56
C VAL A 6 2.43 24.80 11.06
N SER A 7 3.36 25.67 11.50
CA SER A 7 3.68 25.86 12.91
C SER A 7 2.47 26.34 13.72
N LYS A 8 1.74 27.35 13.22
CA LYS A 8 0.53 27.88 13.87
C LYS A 8 -0.57 26.82 14.02
N LYS A 9 -0.78 25.99 12.98
CA LYS A 9 -1.83 24.95 13.02
C LYS A 9 -1.46 23.75 13.89
N SER A 10 -0.20 23.34 13.89
CA SER A 10 0.25 22.09 14.54
C SER A 10 0.84 22.28 15.94
N GLY A 11 1.22 23.50 16.31
CA GLY A 11 1.97 23.79 17.53
C GLY A 11 3.43 23.30 17.49
N VAL A 12 3.93 22.83 16.34
CA VAL A 12 5.35 22.48 16.18
C VAL A 12 6.17 23.73 15.90
N ALA A 13 7.33 23.87 16.54
CA ALA A 13 8.19 25.04 16.38
C ALA A 13 8.68 25.20 14.93
N VAL A 14 8.71 26.45 14.44
CA VAL A 14 9.20 26.82 13.10
C VAL A 14 10.58 26.24 12.83
N SER A 15 11.50 26.32 13.82
CA SER A 15 12.86 25.79 13.69
C SER A 15 12.91 24.27 13.47
N THR A 16 12.02 23.51 14.12
CA THR A 16 11.91 22.06 13.93
C THR A 16 11.43 21.72 12.52
N LEU A 17 10.40 22.44 12.03
CA LEU A 17 9.86 22.24 10.69
C LEU A 17 10.86 22.66 9.60
N ASP A 18 11.54 23.79 9.79
CA ASP A 18 12.57 24.31 8.88
C ASP A 18 13.79 23.39 8.79
N ASN A 19 14.22 22.81 9.91
CA ASN A 19 15.29 21.82 9.90
C ASN A 19 14.87 20.52 9.21
N ALA A 20 13.59 20.13 9.28
CA ALA A 20 13.10 18.92 8.65
C ALA A 20 13.08 19.04 7.11
N VAL A 21 12.55 20.14 6.56
CA VAL A 21 12.45 20.32 5.09
C VAL A 21 13.80 20.36 4.37
N LYS A 22 14.90 20.58 5.10
CA LYS A 22 16.28 20.54 4.59
C LYS A 22 16.87 19.13 4.56
N LYS A 23 16.17 18.14 5.13
CA LYS A 23 16.61 16.75 5.23
C LYS A 23 15.65 15.82 4.48
N SER A 24 16.14 14.63 4.19
CA SER A 24 15.35 13.58 3.56
C SER A 24 14.15 13.16 4.42
N ILE A 25 13.05 12.74 3.77
CA ILE A 25 11.80 12.37 4.45
C ILE A 25 11.98 11.21 5.43
N GLU A 26 12.94 10.32 5.18
CA GLU A 26 13.29 9.20 6.07
C GLU A 26 13.86 9.67 7.41
N SER A 27 14.29 10.92 7.53
CA SER A 27 14.79 11.51 8.78
C SER A 27 13.73 12.28 9.57
N TRP A 28 12.52 12.43 9.02
CA TRP A 28 11.46 13.18 9.66
C TRP A 28 10.88 12.39 10.83
N SER A 29 10.64 13.07 11.94
CA SER A 29 9.87 12.49 13.04
C SER A 29 8.40 12.35 12.64
N ILE A 30 7.69 11.39 13.23
CA ILE A 30 6.23 11.25 13.05
C ILE A 30 5.51 12.57 13.37
N ARG A 31 5.92 13.25 14.45
CA ARG A 31 5.38 14.57 14.83
C ARG A 31 5.52 15.62 13.73
N THR A 32 6.63 15.59 12.98
CA THR A 32 6.85 16.50 11.85
C THR A 32 5.93 16.15 10.68
N LEU A 33 5.83 14.86 10.33
CA LEU A 33 4.94 14.38 9.27
C LEU A 33 3.48 14.75 9.57
N ASP A 34 3.02 14.50 10.80
CA ASP A 34 1.66 14.83 11.25
C ASP A 34 1.38 16.33 11.18
N ALA A 35 2.35 17.17 11.52
CA ALA A 35 2.20 18.62 11.45
C ALA A 35 1.95 19.11 10.01
N PHE A 36 2.71 18.59 9.04
CA PHE A 36 2.51 18.92 7.64
C PHE A 36 1.21 18.32 7.09
N ALA A 37 0.89 17.07 7.44
CA ALA A 37 -0.35 16.40 7.03
C ALA A 37 -1.59 17.16 7.51
N LEU A 38 -1.61 17.54 8.79
CA LEU A 38 -2.66 18.36 9.39
C LEU A 38 -2.83 19.70 8.65
N ALA A 39 -1.71 20.37 8.34
CA ALA A 39 -1.76 21.68 7.69
C ALA A 39 -2.30 21.60 6.25
N LEU A 40 -2.02 20.49 5.56
CA LEU A 40 -2.48 20.17 4.20
C LEU A 40 -3.88 19.53 4.15
N ASN A 41 -4.48 19.21 5.30
CA ASN A 41 -5.71 18.44 5.38
C ASN A 41 -5.59 17.06 4.69
N GLU A 42 -4.46 16.38 4.91
CA GLU A 42 -4.16 15.05 4.39
C GLU A 42 -3.94 14.05 5.53
N LYS A 43 -4.10 12.75 5.25
CA LYS A 43 -3.67 11.71 6.19
C LYS A 43 -2.13 11.63 6.17
N PRO A 44 -1.46 11.44 7.32
CA PRO A 44 0.01 11.33 7.37
C PRO A 44 0.58 10.24 6.45
N GLY A 45 -0.11 9.10 6.34
CA GLY A 45 0.29 8.02 5.44
C GLY A 45 0.23 8.43 3.95
N ASP A 46 -0.81 9.13 3.54
CA ASP A 46 -0.94 9.62 2.16
C ASP A 46 0.14 10.64 1.82
N LEU A 47 0.45 11.54 2.77
CA LEU A 47 1.52 12.51 2.62
C LEU A 47 2.89 11.80 2.53
N LEU A 48 3.14 10.80 3.38
CA LEU A 48 4.38 10.02 3.33
C LEU A 48 4.56 9.35 1.96
N ASN A 49 3.50 8.72 1.44
CA ASN A 49 3.52 8.08 0.12
C ASN A 49 3.85 9.09 -1.00
N LYS A 50 3.40 10.34 -0.90
CA LYS A 50 3.74 11.41 -1.87
C LYS A 50 5.18 11.90 -1.76
N LEU A 51 5.74 11.90 -0.55
CA LEU A 51 7.08 12.43 -0.26
C LEU A 51 8.19 11.39 -0.43
N GLN A 52 7.87 10.10 -0.40
CA GLN A 52 8.85 9.05 -0.60
C GLN A 52 9.42 9.08 -2.03
N PRO A 53 10.75 9.02 -2.20
CA PRO A 53 11.38 9.09 -3.53
C PRO A 53 11.08 7.85 -4.40
N ASN A 54 10.76 6.71 -3.78
CA ASN A 54 10.37 5.48 -4.47
C ASN A 54 9.12 4.89 -3.79
N PRO A 55 7.94 5.50 -3.98
CA PRO A 55 6.73 4.96 -3.40
C PRO A 55 6.45 3.61 -4.04
N TYR A 56 5.99 2.66 -3.22
CA TYR A 56 5.53 1.39 -3.74
C TYR A 56 4.44 1.66 -4.80
N THR A 57 4.57 1.01 -5.95
CA THR A 57 3.57 1.09 -7.03
C THR A 57 3.10 -0.32 -7.35
N LEU A 58 1.79 -0.53 -7.27
CA LEU A 58 1.18 -1.76 -7.77
C LEU A 58 1.24 -1.76 -9.30
N ASN A 59 2.06 -2.64 -9.87
CA ASN A 59 2.26 -2.72 -11.33
C ASN A 59 1.36 -3.77 -11.95
N ILE A 60 0.24 -3.35 -12.53
CA ILE A 60 -0.69 -4.19 -13.30
C ILE A 60 -0.65 -3.76 -14.76
N LYS A 61 -0.50 -4.72 -15.68
CA LYS A 61 -0.52 -4.48 -17.13
C LYS A 61 -1.52 -5.41 -17.79
N ASP A 62 -2.75 -4.94 -17.95
CA ASP A 62 -3.86 -5.74 -18.49
C ASP A 62 -3.57 -6.28 -19.89
N GLY A 63 -2.99 -5.45 -20.77
CA GLY A 63 -2.63 -5.88 -22.12
C GLY A 63 -1.55 -6.98 -22.19
N LYS A 64 -0.85 -7.23 -21.08
CA LYS A 64 0.14 -8.31 -20.97
C LYS A 64 -0.28 -9.40 -19.98
N GLN A 65 -1.44 -9.26 -19.32
CA GLN A 65 -1.86 -10.11 -18.20
C GLN A 65 -0.75 -10.31 -17.16
N THR A 66 -0.09 -9.21 -16.75
CA THR A 66 0.96 -9.27 -15.73
C THR A 66 0.60 -8.47 -14.49
N ILE A 67 0.82 -9.07 -13.31
CA ILE A 67 0.73 -8.40 -12.00
C ILE A 67 2.10 -8.50 -11.34
N GLN A 68 2.69 -7.37 -10.97
CA GLN A 68 4.07 -7.26 -10.47
C GLN A 68 5.10 -8.02 -11.32
N GLY A 69 4.91 -7.97 -12.65
CA GLY A 69 5.77 -8.65 -13.63
C GLY A 69 5.57 -10.16 -13.74
N VAL A 70 4.63 -10.77 -12.99
CA VAL A 70 4.26 -12.18 -13.12
C VAL A 70 3.19 -12.32 -14.17
N TYR A 71 3.46 -13.11 -15.22
CA TYR A 71 2.50 -13.42 -16.27
C TYR A 71 1.52 -14.51 -15.81
N ILE A 72 0.22 -14.26 -16.01
CA ILE A 72 -0.86 -15.20 -15.73
C ILE A 72 -1.54 -15.50 -17.07
N PRO A 73 -1.32 -16.69 -17.67
CA PRO A 73 -1.80 -16.99 -19.02
C PRO A 73 -3.33 -17.08 -19.12
N ASP A 74 -3.96 -17.70 -18.13
CA ASP A 74 -5.41 -17.86 -18.11
C ASP A 74 -6.09 -16.53 -17.75
N LYS A 75 -7.06 -16.14 -18.59
CA LYS A 75 -7.70 -14.82 -18.48
C LYS A 75 -8.62 -14.72 -17.27
N GLU A 76 -9.34 -15.79 -16.95
CA GLU A 76 -10.26 -15.79 -15.82
C GLU A 76 -9.49 -15.73 -14.50
N MET A 77 -8.45 -16.56 -14.38
CA MET A 77 -7.54 -16.59 -13.25
C MET A 77 -6.79 -15.27 -13.07
N TYR A 78 -6.36 -14.65 -14.18
CA TYR A 78 -5.78 -13.30 -14.14
C TYR A 78 -6.75 -12.31 -13.48
N GLN A 79 -8.03 -12.32 -13.87
CA GLN A 79 -9.02 -11.41 -13.28
C GLN A 79 -9.26 -11.70 -11.79
N GLN A 80 -9.37 -12.98 -11.41
CA GLN A 80 -9.56 -13.36 -10.00
C GLN A 80 -8.39 -12.91 -9.12
N ILE A 81 -7.15 -13.18 -9.55
CA ILE A 81 -5.95 -12.77 -8.81
C ILE A 81 -5.81 -11.25 -8.82
N ARG A 82 -6.11 -10.58 -9.93
CA ARG A 82 -6.10 -9.11 -10.05
C ARG A 82 -7.03 -8.47 -9.04
N SER A 83 -8.29 -8.90 -8.98
CA SER A 83 -9.26 -8.35 -8.03
C SER A 83 -8.81 -8.54 -6.58
N ALA A 84 -8.39 -9.76 -6.22
CA ALA A 84 -7.88 -10.02 -4.88
C ALA A 84 -6.66 -9.14 -4.53
N VAL A 85 -5.76 -8.93 -5.49
CA VAL A 85 -4.59 -8.06 -5.32
C VAL A 85 -4.98 -6.59 -5.15
N GLU A 86 -5.89 -6.08 -5.98
CA GLU A 86 -6.34 -4.69 -5.92
C GLU A 86 -7.10 -4.41 -4.61
N ASP A 87 -8.03 -5.29 -4.23
CA ASP A 87 -8.83 -5.14 -3.01
C ASP A 87 -7.93 -5.12 -1.77
N ASN A 88 -7.01 -6.07 -1.65
CA ASN A 88 -6.09 -6.11 -0.51
C ASN A 88 -5.06 -4.97 -0.55
N HIS A 89 -4.71 -4.46 -1.74
CA HIS A 89 -3.84 -3.30 -1.84
C HIS A 89 -4.50 -2.02 -1.31
N LEU A 90 -5.81 -1.85 -1.54
CA LEU A 90 -6.58 -0.76 -0.93
C LEU A 90 -6.60 -0.85 0.60
N GLU A 91 -6.52 -2.07 1.15
CA GLU A 91 -6.39 -2.34 2.59
C GLU A 91 -4.93 -2.20 3.11
N GLY A 92 -4.01 -1.73 2.27
CA GLY A 92 -2.62 -1.44 2.65
C GLY A 92 -1.62 -2.57 2.41
N TRP A 93 -2.03 -3.67 1.78
CA TRP A 93 -1.09 -4.71 1.37
C TRP A 93 -0.27 -4.29 0.14
N ASN A 94 1.04 -4.47 0.18
CA ASN A 94 1.93 -4.11 -0.93
C ASN A 94 2.58 -5.38 -1.53
N PRO A 95 1.88 -6.10 -2.43
CA PRO A 95 2.36 -7.36 -2.97
C PRO A 95 3.65 -7.25 -3.78
N THR A 96 4.54 -8.21 -3.58
CA THR A 96 5.71 -8.43 -4.41
C THR A 96 5.43 -9.46 -5.51
N SER A 97 6.36 -9.63 -6.44
CA SER A 97 6.29 -10.71 -7.44
C SER A 97 6.28 -12.11 -6.81
N LYS A 98 6.88 -12.29 -5.61
CA LYS A 98 6.83 -13.57 -4.89
C LYS A 98 5.42 -13.88 -4.40
N ASP A 99 4.72 -12.87 -3.90
CA ASP A 99 3.36 -13.01 -3.40
C ASP A 99 2.39 -13.35 -4.54
N VAL A 100 2.51 -12.67 -5.68
CA VAL A 100 1.70 -12.99 -6.87
C VAL A 100 1.98 -14.40 -7.38
N LYS A 101 3.25 -14.85 -7.39
CA LYS A 101 3.59 -16.25 -7.73
C LYS A 101 2.98 -17.24 -6.75
N PHE A 102 2.94 -16.91 -5.47
CA PHE A 102 2.30 -17.74 -4.44
C PHE A 102 0.79 -17.85 -4.67
N LEU A 103 0.10 -16.73 -4.91
CA LEU A 103 -1.32 -16.71 -5.27
C LEU A 103 -1.60 -17.55 -6.52
N LEU A 104 -0.81 -17.36 -7.58
CA LEU A 104 -0.95 -18.13 -8.81
C LEU A 104 -0.74 -19.63 -8.58
N LYS A 105 0.28 -20.01 -7.80
CA LYS A 105 0.53 -21.41 -7.46
C LYS A 105 -0.66 -22.03 -6.71
N ASN A 106 -1.24 -21.31 -5.76
CA ASN A 106 -2.36 -21.81 -4.97
C ASN A 106 -3.67 -21.82 -5.75
N ALA A 107 -3.86 -20.91 -6.70
CA ALA A 107 -4.99 -20.94 -7.62
C ALA A 107 -4.93 -22.16 -8.56
N LEU A 108 -3.73 -22.50 -9.04
CA LEU A 108 -3.51 -23.67 -9.91
C LEU A 108 -3.54 -25.00 -9.16
N ASN A 109 -3.00 -25.03 -7.95
CA ASN A 109 -2.89 -26.21 -7.11
C ASN A 109 -3.33 -25.87 -5.68
N PRO A 110 -4.65 -25.77 -5.43
CA PRO A 110 -5.16 -25.44 -4.12
C PRO A 110 -4.77 -26.53 -3.12
N ASN A 111 -4.17 -26.12 -2.01
CA ASN A 111 -3.82 -27.03 -0.93
C ASN A 111 -5.11 -27.53 -0.25
N PRO A 112 -5.36 -28.84 -0.19
CA PRO A 112 -6.58 -29.39 0.41
C PRO A 112 -6.85 -28.90 1.84
N LYS A 113 -5.80 -28.72 2.66
CA LYS A 113 -5.95 -28.23 4.03
C LYS A 113 -6.42 -26.77 4.10
N ASP A 114 -5.98 -25.96 3.15
CA ASP A 114 -6.41 -24.56 3.07
C ASP A 114 -7.86 -24.49 2.59
N MET A 115 -8.26 -25.36 1.66
CA MET A 115 -9.65 -25.50 1.23
C MET A 115 -10.57 -25.94 2.37
N GLU A 116 -10.19 -26.96 3.14
CA GLU A 116 -10.95 -27.41 4.34
C GLU A 116 -11.08 -26.32 5.41
N ARG A 117 -10.05 -25.47 5.56
CA ARG A 117 -10.10 -24.35 6.49
C ARG A 117 -11.04 -23.25 5.99
N ILE A 118 -10.97 -22.90 4.71
CA ILE A 118 -11.86 -21.91 4.09
C ILE A 118 -13.31 -22.39 4.19
N ASP A 119 -13.59 -23.65 3.85
CA ASP A 119 -14.93 -24.22 3.91
C ASP A 119 -15.51 -24.16 5.33
N ARG A 120 -14.72 -24.49 6.35
CA ARG A 120 -15.14 -24.32 7.76
C ARG A 120 -15.48 -22.87 8.11
N ILE A 121 -14.62 -21.92 7.76
CA ILE A 121 -14.86 -20.49 8.07
C ILE A 121 -16.16 -19.99 7.41
N TRP A 122 -16.43 -20.41 6.16
CA TRP A 122 -17.60 -19.96 5.41
C TRP A 122 -18.89 -20.73 5.71
N ASN A 123 -18.81 -21.98 6.18
CA ASN A 123 -19.98 -22.80 6.50
C ASN A 123 -20.32 -22.82 8.01
N GLU A 124 -19.37 -22.58 8.91
CA GLU A 124 -19.65 -22.43 10.35
C GLU A 124 -20.20 -21.04 10.70
N GLY A 125 -20.11 -20.07 9.78
CA GLY A 125 -20.68 -18.72 9.94
C GLY A 125 -22.13 -18.56 9.47
N ARG A 126 -22.82 -19.65 9.13
CA ARG A 126 -24.24 -19.68 8.71
C ARG A 126 -25.12 -20.36 9.74
#